data_AF-A0A022VYA0-F1
#
_entry.id   AF-A0A022VYA0-F1
#
_cell.length_a   1.000
_cell.length_b   1.000
_cell.length_c   1.000
_cell.angle_alpha   90.00
_cell.angle_beta   90.00
_cell.angle_gamma   90.00
#
_symmetry.space_group_name_H-M   'P 1'
#
loop_
_entity.id
_entity.type
_entity.pdbx_description
1 polymer ?
#
loop_
_entity_poly.entity_id
_entity_poly.type
_entity_poly.pdbx_seq_one_letter_code
_entity_poly.pdbx_strand_id
1 'polypeptide(L)'
;MRSILITFLLIWLLSLSSYATGAKPKIADSQVAHVFERIWLWEMYDFICDIETPVKQGKIFPHDKTYNNWKLNIGRKTKDKRLTYAEFQKRLQGGNPHDGALPTIDSPADGDPFKSAKQLLDLRWHSEFAPHEVDPSLPKPKEPDVEGLNTKNYLALVGKTEEEYSQFRMGLVNNPFGNVDDPARIQRIATTTKAIQTFRYQSRVRYVTNSVTSTDEGGLGLAKVKTDKHPTALTYNGTPLGPAIYEKTNYVETYKANCIGEDEKRPGPRLKALGVKRKSDFTQIMKDFGRDYDKHSSRSDKNHLLVLKRWTQVSDKAHSTAEKLKQCQ
;
A
#
# COMPACT_ATOMS: atom_id res chain seq x y z
N MET A 1 -26.66 -6.57 43.51
CA MET A 1 -26.51 -5.43 42.58
C MET A 1 -25.14 -4.73 42.67
N ARG A 2 -24.54 -4.53 43.86
CA ARG A 2 -23.22 -3.88 43.99
C ARG A 2 -22.07 -4.62 43.28
N SER A 3 -22.06 -5.96 43.28
CA SER A 3 -20.99 -6.73 42.64
C SER A 3 -21.04 -6.70 41.10
N ILE A 4 -22.23 -6.59 40.49
CA ILE A 4 -22.38 -6.55 39.02
C ILE A 4 -21.85 -5.23 38.46
N LEU A 5 -22.05 -4.13 39.18
CA LEU A 5 -21.56 -2.81 38.78
C LEU A 5 -20.02 -2.76 38.79
N ILE A 6 -19.39 -3.41 39.76
CA ILE A 6 -17.93 -3.48 39.90
C ILE A 6 -17.31 -4.31 38.76
N THR A 7 -17.93 -5.43 38.38
CA THR A 7 -17.47 -6.25 37.26
C THR A 7 -17.59 -5.49 35.93
N PHE A 8 -18.69 -4.74 35.72
CA PHE A 8 -18.85 -3.91 34.53
C PHE A 8 -17.81 -2.79 34.47
N LEU A 9 -17.52 -2.14 35.60
CA LEU A 9 -16.52 -1.07 35.69
C LEU A 9 -15.10 -1.61 35.41
N LEU A 10 -14.78 -2.80 35.91
CA LEU A 10 -13.48 -3.46 35.68
C LEU A 10 -13.30 -3.89 34.22
N ILE A 11 -14.33 -4.44 33.58
CA ILE A 11 -14.29 -4.79 32.15
C ILE A 11 -14.15 -3.53 31.29
N TRP A 12 -14.79 -2.42 31.70
CA TRP A 12 -14.69 -1.13 31.01
C TRP A 12 -13.32 -0.45 31.23
N LEU A 13 -12.73 -0.56 32.41
CA LEU A 13 -11.35 -0.10 32.69
C LEU A 13 -10.31 -0.96 31.97
N LEU A 14 -10.52 -2.27 31.86
CA LEU A 14 -9.65 -3.16 31.10
C LEU A 14 -9.75 -2.91 29.58
N SER A 15 -10.95 -2.61 29.05
CA SER A 15 -11.10 -2.22 27.65
C SER A 15 -10.47 -0.85 27.34
N LEU A 16 -10.47 0.09 28.29
CA LEU A 16 -9.71 1.34 28.21
C LEU A 16 -8.20 1.14 28.32
N SER A 17 -7.73 0.19 29.14
CA SER A 17 -6.31 -0.14 29.24
C SER A 17 -5.74 -0.80 27.97
N SER A 18 -6.61 -1.37 27.13
CA SER A 18 -6.26 -1.86 25.79
C SER A 18 -5.95 -0.71 24.81
N TYR A 19 -6.41 0.51 25.09
CA TYR A 19 -6.01 1.74 24.37
C TYR A 19 -4.78 2.42 24.97
N ALA A 20 -4.35 1.98 26.16
CA ALA A 20 -3.20 2.54 26.90
C ALA A 20 -1.96 1.63 26.87
N THR A 21 -1.89 0.67 25.94
CA THR A 21 -0.60 0.09 25.58
C THR A 21 0.21 1.21 24.93
N GLY A 22 1.33 1.60 25.54
CA GLY A 22 2.33 2.52 24.98
C GLY A 22 2.98 2.04 23.67
N ALA A 23 2.31 1.16 22.92
CA ALA A 23 2.57 0.96 21.51
C ALA A 23 2.27 2.28 20.82
N LYS A 24 3.35 2.96 20.41
CA LYS A 24 3.24 4.13 19.53
C LYS A 24 2.29 3.76 18.39
N PRO A 25 1.31 4.62 18.04
CA PRO A 25 0.43 4.34 16.92
C PRO A 25 1.31 4.06 15.71
N LYS A 26 1.35 2.80 15.26
CA LYS A 26 1.97 2.44 14.00
C LYS A 26 1.32 3.35 12.97
N ILE A 27 2.13 4.18 12.29
CA ILE A 27 1.62 5.10 11.28
C ILE A 27 0.77 4.24 10.34
N ALA A 28 -0.53 4.48 10.34
CA ALA A 28 -1.47 3.62 9.64
C ALA A 28 -1.13 3.68 8.15
N ASP A 29 -0.57 2.59 7.62
CA ASP A 29 -0.33 2.46 6.19
C ASP A 29 -1.66 2.58 5.44
N SER A 30 -1.62 3.03 4.19
CA SER A 30 -2.83 3.40 3.46
C SER A 30 -3.64 2.14 3.13
N GLN A 31 -4.62 1.83 3.99
CA GLN A 31 -5.62 0.77 3.80
C GLN A 31 -6.22 0.81 2.39
N VAL A 32 -6.45 2.01 1.87
CA VAL A 32 -7.01 2.20 0.52
C VAL A 32 -5.99 1.80 -0.56
N ALA A 33 -4.71 2.12 -0.38
CA ALA A 33 -3.67 1.65 -1.30
C ALA A 33 -3.62 0.11 -1.32
N HIS A 34 -3.68 -0.54 -0.16
CA HIS A 34 -3.69 -2.01 -0.09
C HIS A 34 -4.87 -2.63 -0.82
N VAL A 35 -6.05 -2.01 -0.74
CA VAL A 35 -7.23 -2.46 -1.48
C VAL A 35 -7.00 -2.39 -2.99
N PHE A 36 -6.48 -1.28 -3.51
CA PHE A 36 -6.17 -1.19 -4.94
C PHE A 36 -5.03 -2.12 -5.36
N GLU A 37 -4.05 -2.39 -4.49
CA GLU A 37 -2.99 -3.38 -4.76
C GLU A 37 -3.54 -4.80 -4.88
N ARG A 38 -4.53 -5.16 -4.05
CA ARG A 38 -5.27 -6.42 -4.14
C ARG A 38 -6.08 -6.52 -5.44
N ILE A 39 -6.69 -5.41 -5.87
CA ILE A 39 -7.41 -5.32 -7.16
C ILE A 39 -6.43 -5.48 -8.32
N TRP A 40 -5.27 -4.82 -8.26
CA TRP A 40 -4.24 -4.94 -9.29
C TRP A 40 -3.73 -6.37 -9.40
N LEU A 41 -3.42 -7.03 -8.27
CA LEU A 41 -3.01 -8.44 -8.27
C LEU A 41 -4.06 -9.35 -8.88
N TRP A 42 -5.34 -9.07 -8.67
CA TRP A 42 -6.41 -9.79 -9.33
C TRP A 42 -6.40 -9.58 -10.85
N GLU A 43 -6.30 -8.34 -11.34
CA GLU A 43 -6.24 -8.06 -12.79
C GLU A 43 -5.02 -8.75 -13.44
N MET A 44 -3.89 -8.83 -12.73
CA MET A 44 -2.72 -9.57 -13.20
C MET A 44 -2.96 -11.08 -13.22
N TYR A 45 -3.56 -11.64 -12.16
CA TYR A 45 -3.93 -13.05 -12.08
C TYR A 45 -4.93 -13.45 -13.18
N ASP A 46 -5.99 -12.66 -13.34
CA ASP A 46 -7.02 -12.80 -14.38
C ASP A 46 -6.39 -12.80 -15.78
N PHE A 47 -5.58 -11.79 -16.06
CA PHE A 47 -4.85 -11.67 -17.32
C PHE A 47 -3.95 -12.89 -17.60
N ILE A 48 -3.13 -13.30 -16.63
CA ILE A 48 -2.23 -14.44 -16.79
C ILE A 48 -3.01 -15.75 -16.99
N CYS A 49 -4.14 -15.94 -16.30
CA CYS A 49 -4.98 -17.10 -16.48
C CYS A 49 -5.58 -17.19 -17.89
N ASP A 50 -5.91 -16.05 -18.50
CA ASP A 50 -6.50 -16.00 -19.85
C ASP A 50 -5.49 -16.27 -20.95
N ILE A 51 -4.23 -15.87 -20.74
CA ILE A 51 -3.21 -15.85 -21.80
C ILE A 51 -2.16 -16.94 -21.69
N GLU A 52 -2.07 -17.64 -20.56
CA GLU A 52 -1.06 -18.67 -20.34
C GLU A 52 -1.60 -20.06 -20.07
N THR A 53 -0.77 -21.06 -20.34
CA THR A 53 -1.05 -22.45 -19.96
C THR A 53 -0.99 -22.64 -18.43
N PRO A 54 -1.74 -23.60 -17.86
CA PRO A 54 -1.66 -23.91 -16.42
C PRO A 54 -0.22 -24.19 -15.92
N VAL A 55 0.64 -24.77 -16.76
CA VAL A 55 2.04 -25.05 -16.42
C VAL A 55 2.85 -23.76 -16.23
N LYS A 56 2.66 -22.76 -17.09
CA LYS A 56 3.36 -21.49 -17.00
C LYS A 56 2.73 -20.55 -15.97
N GLN A 57 1.40 -20.60 -15.79
CA GLN A 57 0.72 -19.96 -14.66
C GLN A 57 1.35 -20.38 -13.32
N GLY A 58 1.63 -21.68 -13.14
CA GLY A 58 2.32 -22.22 -11.96
C GLY A 58 3.79 -21.81 -11.79
N LYS A 59 4.39 -21.08 -12.74
CA LYS A 59 5.72 -20.44 -12.58
C LYS A 59 5.60 -18.99 -12.09
N ILE A 60 4.58 -18.29 -12.57
CA ILE A 60 4.32 -16.89 -12.20
C ILE A 60 3.68 -16.83 -10.81
N PHE A 61 2.73 -17.72 -10.54
CA PHE A 61 2.02 -17.88 -9.28
C PHE A 61 2.23 -19.28 -8.71
N PRO A 62 3.43 -19.58 -8.19
CA PRO A 62 3.80 -20.95 -7.86
C PRO A 62 2.96 -21.56 -6.75
N HIS A 63 2.94 -22.88 -6.76
CA HIS A 63 2.19 -23.71 -5.85
C HIS A 63 3.16 -24.38 -4.89
N ASP A 64 2.97 -24.16 -3.59
CA ASP A 64 3.66 -24.97 -2.60
C ASP A 64 2.92 -26.29 -2.45
N LYS A 65 3.49 -27.37 -3.01
CA LYS A 65 2.94 -28.73 -2.95
C LYS A 65 2.97 -29.32 -1.53
N THR A 66 3.69 -28.71 -0.60
CA THR A 66 3.78 -29.16 0.79
C THR A 66 2.73 -28.52 1.70
N TYR A 67 2.00 -27.52 1.21
CA TYR A 67 0.92 -26.86 1.92
C TYR A 67 -0.45 -27.35 1.45
N ASN A 68 -1.45 -27.23 2.32
CA ASN A 68 -2.84 -27.56 2.03
C ASN A 68 -3.28 -27.01 0.67
N ASN A 69 -3.94 -27.83 -0.16
CA ASN A 69 -4.35 -27.50 -1.55
C ASN A 69 -5.13 -26.17 -1.70
N TRP A 70 -5.76 -25.66 -0.63
CA TRP A 70 -6.44 -24.35 -0.65
C TRP A 70 -5.48 -23.15 -0.67
N LYS A 71 -4.21 -23.37 -0.31
CA LYS A 71 -3.10 -22.43 -0.43
C LYS A 71 -2.47 -22.43 -1.83
N LEU A 72 -3.20 -22.88 -2.84
CA LEU A 72 -2.83 -22.75 -4.25
C LEU A 72 -3.69 -21.68 -4.92
N ASN A 73 -3.18 -20.99 -5.95
CA ASN A 73 -3.95 -20.02 -6.75
C ASN A 73 -4.91 -20.75 -7.74
N ILE A 74 -5.64 -21.75 -7.22
CA ILE A 74 -6.44 -22.71 -7.97
C ILE A 74 -7.84 -22.78 -7.34
N GLY A 75 -8.88 -22.62 -8.15
CA GLY A 75 -10.29 -22.78 -7.74
C GLY A 75 -10.74 -24.25 -7.68
N ARG A 76 -11.78 -24.54 -6.88
CA ARG A 76 -12.35 -25.90 -6.75
C ARG A 76 -13.37 -26.25 -7.83
N LYS A 77 -14.04 -25.25 -8.41
CA LYS A 77 -15.35 -25.44 -9.07
C LYS A 77 -15.40 -25.06 -10.55
N THR A 78 -14.33 -24.50 -11.10
CA THR A 78 -14.30 -23.99 -12.47
C THR A 78 -13.60 -24.98 -13.40
N LYS A 79 -14.08 -25.09 -14.66
CA LYS A 79 -13.49 -25.98 -15.68
C LYS A 79 -12.03 -25.62 -15.99
N ASP A 80 -11.66 -24.36 -15.79
CA ASP A 80 -10.32 -23.79 -15.96
C ASP A 80 -9.46 -23.83 -14.68
N LYS A 81 -10.01 -24.30 -13.56
CA LYS A 81 -9.38 -24.35 -12.23
C LYS A 81 -8.92 -22.98 -11.69
N ARG A 82 -9.52 -21.90 -12.15
CA ARG A 82 -9.24 -20.53 -11.69
C ARG A 82 -10.03 -20.15 -10.42
N LEU A 83 -9.44 -19.35 -9.53
CA LEU A 83 -10.15 -18.72 -8.41
C LEU A 83 -11.12 -17.65 -8.94
N THR A 84 -12.33 -17.61 -8.38
CA THR A 84 -13.23 -16.45 -8.52
C THR A 84 -12.64 -15.23 -7.81
N TYR A 85 -13.16 -14.04 -8.13
CA TYR A 85 -12.68 -12.79 -7.51
C TYR A 85 -12.79 -12.84 -5.97
N ALA A 86 -13.95 -13.24 -5.45
CA ALA A 86 -14.15 -13.35 -4.00
C ALA A 86 -13.21 -14.38 -3.35
N GLU A 87 -12.97 -15.52 -4.00
CA GLU A 87 -12.01 -16.53 -3.52
C GLU A 87 -10.58 -15.97 -3.49
N PHE A 88 -10.16 -15.25 -4.53
CA PHE A 88 -8.85 -14.62 -4.60
C PHE A 88 -8.68 -13.56 -3.51
N GLN A 89 -9.69 -12.71 -3.29
CA GLN A 89 -9.64 -11.68 -2.24
C GLN A 89 -9.62 -12.29 -0.83
N LYS A 90 -10.39 -13.36 -0.59
CA LYS A 90 -10.36 -14.12 0.67
C LYS A 90 -8.99 -14.72 0.94
N ARG A 91 -8.34 -15.25 -0.11
CA ARG A 91 -6.97 -15.76 -0.03
C ARG A 91 -5.98 -14.67 0.36
N LEU A 92 -6.03 -13.51 -0.31
CA LEU A 92 -5.14 -12.39 0.03
C LEU A 92 -5.35 -11.88 1.47
N GLN A 93 -6.50 -12.17 2.07
CA GLN A 93 -6.79 -11.90 3.49
C GLN A 93 -6.19 -12.94 4.45
N GLY A 94 -5.53 -14.00 3.94
CA GLY A 94 -5.01 -15.12 4.71
C GLY A 94 -6.08 -16.16 5.08
N GLY A 95 -7.28 -16.05 4.52
CA GLY A 95 -8.36 -17.01 4.72
C GLY A 95 -8.31 -18.16 3.73
N ASN A 96 -8.88 -19.29 4.10
CA ASN A 96 -9.12 -20.38 3.15
C ASN A 96 -10.21 -19.96 2.15
N PRO A 97 -9.90 -19.89 0.84
CA PRO A 97 -10.86 -19.46 -0.18
C PRO A 97 -12.04 -20.42 -0.35
N HIS A 98 -11.94 -21.64 0.15
CA HIS A 98 -12.99 -22.66 0.01
C HIS A 98 -13.86 -22.84 1.25
N ASP A 99 -13.64 -22.02 2.29
CA ASP A 99 -14.41 -22.09 3.53
C ASP A 99 -15.64 -21.19 3.48
N GLY A 100 -16.81 -21.81 3.67
CA GLY A 100 -18.09 -21.13 3.83
C GLY A 100 -18.60 -20.43 2.56
N ALA A 101 -19.71 -19.71 2.73
CA ALA A 101 -20.21 -18.79 1.72
C ALA A 101 -19.35 -17.51 1.74
N LEU A 102 -18.79 -17.14 0.60
CA LEU A 102 -18.07 -15.88 0.45
C LEU A 102 -19.06 -14.74 0.18
N PRO A 103 -18.75 -13.50 0.62
CA PRO A 103 -19.55 -12.35 0.26
C PRO A 103 -19.56 -12.15 -1.26
N THR A 104 -20.66 -11.61 -1.77
CA THR A 104 -20.71 -11.13 -3.16
C THR A 104 -19.88 -9.86 -3.27
N ILE A 105 -18.81 -9.92 -4.06
CA ILE A 105 -17.95 -8.78 -4.36
C ILE A 105 -17.83 -8.72 -5.88
N ASP A 106 -18.06 -7.54 -6.45
CA ASP A 106 -17.98 -7.35 -7.89
C ASP A 106 -16.52 -7.34 -8.33
N SER A 107 -16.21 -8.11 -9.37
CA SER A 107 -14.89 -8.06 -9.99
C SER A 107 -14.71 -6.68 -10.63
N PRO A 108 -13.50 -6.10 -10.63
CA PRO A 108 -13.25 -4.89 -11.41
C PRO A 108 -13.62 -5.06 -12.91
N ALA A 109 -13.61 -6.29 -13.43
CA ALA A 109 -14.04 -6.62 -14.79
C ALA A 109 -15.52 -6.27 -15.07
N ASP A 110 -16.37 -6.19 -14.04
CA ASP A 110 -17.78 -5.79 -14.14
C ASP A 110 -17.95 -4.25 -14.26
N GLY A 111 -16.85 -3.52 -14.42
CA GLY A 111 -16.82 -2.19 -15.01
C GLY A 111 -16.20 -1.09 -14.15
N ASP A 112 -15.98 -1.31 -12.85
CA ASP A 112 -15.49 -0.25 -11.97
C ASP A 112 -14.59 -0.74 -10.82
N PRO A 113 -13.26 -0.51 -10.87
CA PRO A 113 -12.37 -0.85 -9.76
C PRO A 113 -12.66 -0.05 -8.48
N PHE A 114 -13.30 1.12 -8.55
CA PHE A 114 -13.67 1.91 -7.37
C PHE A 114 -14.85 1.29 -6.61
N LYS A 115 -15.79 0.66 -7.32
CA LYS A 115 -16.87 -0.13 -6.71
C LYS A 115 -16.30 -1.30 -5.93
N SER A 116 -15.43 -2.10 -6.56
CA SER A 116 -14.75 -3.22 -5.92
C SER A 116 -13.94 -2.75 -4.71
N ALA A 117 -13.25 -1.60 -4.82
CA ALA A 117 -12.50 -1.03 -3.72
C ALA A 117 -13.39 -0.66 -2.53
N LYS A 118 -14.55 -0.02 -2.80
CA LYS A 118 -15.53 0.32 -1.76
C LYS A 118 -16.04 -0.94 -1.04
N GLN A 119 -16.39 -1.99 -1.78
CA GLN A 119 -16.86 -3.26 -1.19
C GLN A 119 -15.79 -3.92 -0.32
N LEU A 120 -14.53 -3.93 -0.77
CA LEU A 120 -13.42 -4.46 0.03
C LEU A 120 -13.15 -3.65 1.31
N LEU A 121 -13.27 -2.32 1.24
CA LEU A 121 -13.17 -1.45 2.41
C LEU A 121 -14.30 -1.72 3.40
N ASP A 122 -15.54 -1.85 2.92
CA ASP A 122 -16.72 -2.13 3.77
C ASP A 122 -16.63 -3.49 4.47
N LEU A 123 -16.06 -4.49 3.78
CA LEU A 123 -15.79 -5.83 4.32
C LEU A 123 -14.57 -5.87 5.25
N ARG A 124 -13.84 -4.76 5.39
CA ARG A 124 -12.57 -4.66 6.11
C ARG A 124 -11.45 -5.54 5.55
N TRP A 125 -11.51 -5.86 4.26
CA TRP A 125 -10.48 -6.63 3.53
C TRP A 125 -9.41 -5.69 2.96
N HIS A 126 -8.94 -4.78 3.81
CA HIS A 126 -8.01 -3.70 3.48
C HIS A 126 -6.65 -3.86 4.17
N SER A 127 -6.41 -5.03 4.76
CA SER A 127 -5.13 -5.34 5.38
C SER A 127 -4.08 -5.51 4.30
N GLU A 128 -2.82 -5.25 4.65
CA GLU A 128 -1.70 -5.66 3.84
C GLU A 128 -1.79 -7.18 3.57
N PHE A 129 -1.55 -7.60 2.33
CA PHE A 129 -1.52 -9.03 1.99
C PHE A 129 -0.10 -9.57 2.19
N ALA A 130 0.00 -10.85 2.56
CA ALA A 130 1.29 -11.51 2.72
C ALA A 130 1.84 -11.95 1.34
N PRO A 131 2.99 -11.44 0.85
CA PRO A 131 3.49 -11.78 -0.48
C PRO A 131 3.78 -13.28 -0.67
N HIS A 132 4.20 -13.97 0.40
CA HIS A 132 4.50 -15.40 0.36
C HIS A 132 3.25 -16.28 0.28
N GLU A 133 2.06 -15.76 0.61
CA GLU A 133 0.79 -16.45 0.38
C GLU A 133 0.35 -16.33 -1.10
N VAL A 134 0.96 -15.43 -1.87
CA VAL A 134 0.73 -15.28 -3.33
C VAL A 134 1.79 -16.02 -4.14
N ASP A 135 3.06 -15.80 -3.80
CA ASP A 135 4.22 -16.47 -4.38
C ASP A 135 5.04 -17.15 -3.26
N PRO A 136 4.85 -18.47 -3.04
CA PRO A 136 5.56 -19.22 -2.01
C PRO A 136 7.06 -19.39 -2.30
N SER A 137 7.55 -19.05 -3.50
CA SER A 137 8.99 -19.06 -3.79
C SER A 137 9.73 -17.89 -3.12
N LEU A 138 8.99 -16.87 -2.68
CA LEU A 138 9.56 -15.74 -1.95
C LEU A 138 9.97 -16.18 -0.53
N PRO A 139 11.20 -15.86 -0.09
CA PRO A 139 11.72 -16.36 1.17
C PRO A 139 10.87 -15.87 2.34
N LYS A 140 10.42 -16.77 3.22
CA LYS A 140 9.71 -16.35 4.44
C LYS A 140 10.59 -15.38 5.23
N PRO A 141 10.07 -14.23 5.69
CA PRO A 141 10.84 -13.33 6.51
C PRO A 141 11.30 -14.05 7.78
N LYS A 142 12.58 -13.94 8.14
CA LYS A 142 13.15 -14.55 9.35
C LYS A 142 12.64 -13.87 10.63
N GLU A 143 12.26 -12.59 10.52
CA GLU A 143 11.65 -11.77 11.56
C GLU A 143 10.55 -10.92 10.91
N PRO A 144 9.43 -10.62 11.60
CA PRO A 144 8.48 -9.64 11.10
C PRO A 144 9.21 -8.31 10.89
N ASP A 145 9.22 -7.79 9.65
CA ASP A 145 9.77 -6.46 9.39
C ASP A 145 9.03 -5.45 10.28
N VAL A 146 9.73 -4.40 10.71
CA VAL A 146 9.23 -3.39 11.68
C VAL A 146 7.89 -2.77 11.21
N GLU A 147 7.61 -2.86 9.91
CA GLU A 147 6.44 -2.32 9.25
C GLU A 147 5.37 -3.35 8.85
N GLY A 148 5.58 -4.66 9.00
CA GLY A 148 4.66 -5.68 8.49
C GLY A 148 4.77 -5.93 6.97
N LEU A 149 5.23 -4.94 6.21
CA LEU A 149 5.74 -5.13 4.86
C LEU A 149 7.09 -5.84 4.94
N ASN A 150 7.14 -7.10 4.52
CA ASN A 150 8.39 -7.64 3.99
C ASN A 150 8.67 -6.92 2.66
N THR A 151 9.13 -5.66 2.74
CA THR A 151 9.21 -4.72 1.60
C THR A 151 9.98 -5.32 0.45
N LYS A 152 11.05 -6.07 0.75
CA LYS A 152 11.83 -6.79 -0.25
C LYS A 152 10.99 -7.78 -1.05
N ASN A 153 10.25 -8.67 -0.38
CA ASN A 153 9.41 -9.66 -1.05
C ASN A 153 8.22 -9.02 -1.76
N TYR A 154 7.63 -8.00 -1.15
CA TYR A 154 6.55 -7.24 -1.77
C TYR A 154 7.01 -6.60 -3.09
N LEU A 155 8.15 -5.89 -3.08
CA LEU A 155 8.71 -5.25 -4.28
C LEU A 155 9.17 -6.26 -5.34
N ALA A 156 9.59 -7.46 -4.91
CA ALA A 156 9.93 -8.57 -5.79
C ALA A 156 8.67 -9.13 -6.49
N LEU A 157 7.59 -9.37 -5.75
CA LEU A 157 6.31 -9.82 -6.31
C LEU A 157 5.76 -8.80 -7.31
N VAL A 158 5.67 -7.53 -6.92
CA VAL A 158 5.17 -6.46 -7.81
C VAL A 158 6.04 -6.35 -9.06
N GLY A 159 7.37 -6.40 -8.90
CA GLY A 159 8.30 -6.34 -10.03
C GLY A 159 8.15 -7.50 -11.01
N LYS A 160 8.16 -8.74 -10.50
CA LYS A 160 8.00 -9.96 -11.32
C LYS A 160 6.68 -9.95 -12.08
N THR A 161 5.57 -9.67 -11.38
CA THR A 161 4.24 -9.70 -11.99
C THR A 161 4.06 -8.60 -13.04
N GLU A 162 4.57 -7.40 -12.78
CA GLU A 162 4.55 -6.32 -13.77
C GLU A 162 5.43 -6.63 -14.98
N GLU A 163 6.62 -7.18 -14.77
CA GLU A 163 7.53 -7.56 -15.85
C GLU A 163 6.88 -8.57 -16.79
N GLU A 164 6.26 -9.62 -16.25
CA GLU A 164 5.49 -10.61 -17.02
C GLU A 164 4.38 -9.92 -17.84
N TYR A 165 3.55 -9.09 -17.20
CA TYR A 165 2.49 -8.34 -17.89
C TYR A 165 3.03 -7.50 -19.05
N SER A 166 4.13 -6.77 -18.83
CA SER A 166 4.77 -5.95 -19.85
C SER A 166 5.35 -6.77 -21.00
N GLN A 167 5.95 -7.94 -20.73
CA GLN A 167 6.46 -8.83 -21.77
C GLN A 167 5.36 -9.31 -22.72
N PHE A 168 4.18 -9.65 -22.18
CA PHE A 168 3.02 -9.96 -23.02
C PHE A 168 2.58 -8.77 -23.86
N ARG A 169 2.39 -7.59 -23.25
CA ARG A 169 1.98 -6.36 -23.96
C ARG A 169 2.96 -5.92 -25.04
N MET A 170 4.25 -6.24 -24.89
CA MET A 170 5.27 -5.98 -25.90
C MET A 170 5.31 -7.04 -27.02
N GLY A 171 4.54 -8.12 -26.93
CA GLY A 171 4.58 -9.24 -27.88
C GLY A 171 5.89 -10.03 -27.83
N LEU A 172 6.57 -10.03 -26.68
CA LEU A 172 7.80 -10.80 -26.48
C LEU A 172 7.52 -12.27 -26.13
N VAL A 173 6.27 -12.59 -25.78
CA VAL A 173 5.83 -13.96 -25.52
C VAL A 173 5.14 -14.52 -26.76
N ASN A 174 5.66 -15.63 -27.27
CA ASN A 174 5.10 -16.29 -28.45
C ASN A 174 3.76 -16.97 -28.14
N ASN A 175 2.79 -16.79 -29.04
CA ASN A 175 1.50 -17.47 -29.05
C ASN A 175 0.73 -17.41 -27.71
N PRO A 176 0.44 -16.21 -27.17
CA PRO A 176 -0.42 -16.09 -26.01
C PRO A 176 -1.82 -16.63 -26.33
N PHE A 177 -2.46 -17.27 -25.35
CA PHE A 177 -3.88 -17.53 -25.41
C PHE A 177 -4.65 -16.20 -25.23
N GLY A 178 -5.91 -16.14 -25.64
CA GLY A 178 -6.76 -14.97 -25.39
C GLY A 178 -6.29 -13.65 -26.05
N ASN A 179 -6.83 -12.54 -25.56
CA ASN A 179 -6.53 -11.20 -26.05
C ASN A 179 -5.64 -10.43 -25.05
N VAL A 180 -4.38 -10.20 -25.44
CA VAL A 180 -3.40 -9.46 -24.64
C VAL A 180 -3.69 -7.95 -24.63
N ASP A 181 -4.34 -7.43 -25.67
CA ASP A 181 -4.58 -6.01 -25.88
C ASP A 181 -6.06 -5.63 -25.68
N ASP A 182 -6.75 -6.27 -24.73
CA ASP A 182 -8.10 -5.85 -24.32
C ASP A 182 -8.07 -4.40 -23.77
N PRO A 183 -8.65 -3.41 -24.50
CA PRO A 183 -8.59 -2.01 -24.09
C PRO A 183 -9.28 -1.75 -22.74
N ALA A 184 -10.35 -2.50 -22.44
CA ALA A 184 -11.08 -2.33 -21.18
C ALA A 184 -10.20 -2.76 -20.00
N ARG A 185 -9.56 -3.93 -20.09
CA ARG A 185 -8.62 -4.42 -19.08
C ARG A 185 -7.41 -3.49 -18.92
N ILE A 186 -6.81 -3.03 -20.02
CA ILE A 186 -5.69 -2.07 -19.99
C ILE A 186 -6.10 -0.80 -19.23
N GLN A 187 -7.25 -0.23 -19.55
CA GLN A 187 -7.75 0.97 -18.89
C GLN A 187 -8.02 0.73 -17.39
N ARG A 188 -8.56 -0.43 -17.01
CA ARG A 188 -8.75 -0.79 -15.59
C ARG A 188 -7.42 -0.92 -14.84
N ILE A 189 -6.41 -1.56 -15.43
CA ILE A 189 -5.07 -1.69 -14.84
C ILE A 189 -4.42 -0.30 -14.68
N ALA A 190 -4.48 0.55 -15.71
CA ALA A 190 -3.99 1.93 -15.64
C ALA A 190 -4.69 2.74 -14.53
N THR A 191 -6.02 2.63 -14.46
CA THR A 191 -6.84 3.30 -13.44
C THR A 191 -6.47 2.83 -12.02
N THR A 192 -6.33 1.52 -11.84
CA THR A 192 -5.96 0.89 -10.55
C THR A 192 -4.56 1.31 -10.11
N THR A 193 -3.57 1.24 -11.00
CA THR A 193 -2.18 1.63 -10.70
C THR A 193 -2.06 3.11 -10.37
N LYS A 194 -2.84 3.98 -11.03
CA LYS A 194 -2.90 5.41 -10.70
C LYS A 194 -3.50 5.66 -9.32
N ALA A 195 -4.52 4.91 -8.94
CA ALA A 195 -5.11 4.98 -7.60
C ALA A 195 -4.10 4.56 -6.53
N ILE A 196 -3.34 3.47 -6.75
CA ILE A 196 -2.28 3.03 -5.83
C ILE A 196 -1.21 4.11 -5.68
N GLN A 197 -0.70 4.66 -6.78
CA GLN A 197 0.30 5.73 -6.76
C GLN A 197 -0.19 6.92 -5.93
N THR A 198 -1.45 7.33 -6.14
CA THR A 198 -2.07 8.45 -5.43
C THR A 198 -2.13 8.20 -3.93
N PHE A 199 -2.62 7.03 -3.51
CA PHE A 199 -2.77 6.71 -2.09
C PHE A 199 -1.43 6.40 -1.40
N ARG A 200 -0.45 5.84 -2.10
CA ARG A 200 0.92 5.66 -1.58
C ARG A 200 1.64 7.00 -1.42
N TYR A 201 1.44 7.95 -2.34
CA TYR A 201 1.95 9.31 -2.18
C TYR A 201 1.37 9.99 -0.93
N GLN A 202 0.04 9.91 -0.75
CA GLN A 202 -0.61 10.47 0.43
C GLN A 202 -0.15 9.80 1.73
N SER A 203 -0.01 8.46 1.74
CA SER A 203 0.55 7.70 2.87
C SER A 203 1.91 8.24 3.26
N ARG A 204 2.80 8.40 2.27
CA ARG A 204 4.15 8.92 2.49
C ARG A 204 4.13 10.36 2.99
N VAL A 205 3.29 11.24 2.44
CA VAL A 205 3.16 12.62 2.93
C VAL A 205 2.77 12.65 4.42
N ARG A 206 1.81 11.82 4.83
CA ARG A 206 1.43 11.69 6.24
C ARG A 206 2.57 11.14 7.09
N TYR A 207 3.29 10.14 6.58
CA TYR A 207 4.45 9.57 7.27
C TYR A 207 5.53 10.62 7.54
N VAL A 208 5.92 11.38 6.51
CA VAL A 208 6.89 12.48 6.62
C VAL A 208 6.39 13.52 7.62
N THR A 209 5.12 13.92 7.53
CA THR A 209 4.52 14.89 8.47
C THR A 209 4.60 14.40 9.92
N ASN A 210 4.28 13.13 10.18
CA ASN A 210 4.35 12.56 11.53
C ASN A 210 5.80 12.44 12.03
N SER A 211 6.75 12.27 11.13
CA SER A 211 8.18 12.14 11.47
C SER A 211 8.81 13.47 11.87
N VAL A 212 8.20 14.61 11.53
CA VAL A 212 8.69 15.95 11.92
C VAL A 212 8.76 16.12 13.44
N THR A 213 7.76 15.64 14.18
CA THR A 213 7.73 15.74 15.65
C THR A 213 8.19 14.47 16.35
N SER A 214 8.39 13.38 15.61
CA SER A 214 8.86 12.12 16.17
C SER A 214 10.26 12.26 16.76
N THR A 215 10.47 11.77 17.98
CA THR A 215 11.78 11.67 18.63
C THR A 215 12.47 10.33 18.36
N ASP A 216 11.85 9.48 17.55
CA ASP A 216 12.36 8.15 17.22
C ASP A 216 13.44 8.22 16.14
N GLU A 217 14.11 7.10 15.89
CA GLU A 217 15.08 6.99 14.81
C GLU A 217 14.46 7.42 13.48
N GLY A 218 15.03 8.46 12.90
CA GLY A 218 14.57 9.03 11.64
C GLY A 218 13.43 10.05 11.74
N GLY A 219 13.13 10.54 12.94
CA GLY A 219 12.33 11.74 13.17
C GLY A 219 13.19 12.99 13.41
N LEU A 220 12.61 14.17 13.21
CA LEU A 220 13.30 15.45 13.45
C LEU A 220 13.17 15.94 14.90
N GLY A 221 12.30 15.34 15.70
CA GLY A 221 12.12 15.68 17.13
C GLY A 221 11.70 17.12 17.38
N LEU A 222 11.07 17.79 16.41
CA LEU A 222 10.56 19.15 16.60
C LEU A 222 9.42 19.16 17.61
N ALA A 223 9.26 20.30 18.30
CA ALA A 223 8.21 20.43 19.31
C ALA A 223 6.82 20.58 18.68
N LYS A 224 6.74 21.16 17.48
CA LYS A 224 5.48 21.44 16.78
C LYS A 224 5.61 21.11 15.30
N VAL A 225 4.50 20.74 14.68
CA VAL A 225 4.34 20.67 13.22
C VAL A 225 3.11 21.50 12.84
N LYS A 226 3.23 22.29 11.77
CA LYS A 226 2.12 22.99 11.13
C LYS A 226 1.86 22.33 9.79
N THR A 227 0.60 22.16 9.45
CA THR A 227 0.18 21.40 8.28
C THR A 227 -0.79 22.21 7.42
N ASP A 228 -0.69 22.01 6.10
CA ASP A 228 -1.68 22.44 5.13
C ASP A 228 -2.63 21.26 4.84
N LYS A 229 -3.93 21.56 4.71
CA LYS A 229 -4.95 20.58 4.36
C LYS A 229 -5.05 20.45 2.85
N HIS A 230 -4.92 19.22 2.36
CA HIS A 230 -5.04 18.89 0.94
C HIS A 230 -6.21 17.92 0.71
N PRO A 231 -6.97 18.06 -0.38
CA PRO A 231 -8.06 17.15 -0.70
C PRO A 231 -7.54 15.76 -1.11
N THR A 232 -8.14 14.70 -0.56
CA THR A 232 -7.97 13.31 -0.98
C THR A 232 -9.13 12.95 -1.90
N ALA A 233 -9.00 13.19 -3.21
CA ALA A 233 -10.16 13.27 -4.09
C ALA A 233 -10.53 12.00 -4.88
N LEU A 234 -10.01 10.82 -4.51
CA LEU A 234 -10.52 9.58 -5.11
C LEU A 234 -11.82 9.19 -4.40
N THR A 235 -12.94 9.39 -5.10
CA THR A 235 -14.28 9.11 -4.62
C THR A 235 -14.93 7.99 -5.41
N TYR A 236 -15.89 7.30 -4.78
CA TYR A 236 -16.84 6.42 -5.44
C TYR A 236 -18.25 6.92 -5.11
N ASN A 237 -19.05 7.21 -6.13
CA ASN A 237 -20.39 7.82 -5.98
C ASN A 237 -20.40 9.04 -5.03
N GLY A 238 -19.41 9.93 -5.18
CA GLY A 238 -19.28 11.13 -4.34
C GLY A 238 -18.75 10.88 -2.92
N THR A 239 -18.55 9.63 -2.51
CA THR A 239 -17.99 9.28 -1.20
C THR A 239 -16.48 9.06 -1.29
N PRO A 240 -15.65 9.77 -0.50
CA PRO A 240 -14.21 9.51 -0.44
C PRO A 240 -13.90 8.06 -0.05
N LEU A 241 -13.02 7.40 -0.80
CA LEU A 241 -12.55 6.04 -0.46
C LEU A 241 -11.56 6.04 0.71
N GLY A 242 -10.99 7.19 1.05
CA GLY A 242 -10.15 7.42 2.22
C GLY A 242 -10.53 8.71 2.94
N PRO A 243 -9.73 9.21 3.89
CA PRO A 243 -10.06 10.45 4.58
C PRO A 243 -10.11 11.60 3.57
N ALA A 244 -11.19 12.39 3.57
CA ALA A 244 -11.47 13.44 2.58
C ALA A 244 -10.34 14.48 2.43
N ILE A 245 -9.55 14.65 3.49
CA ILE A 245 -8.36 15.49 3.51
C ILE A 245 -7.14 14.70 4.01
N TYR A 246 -5.97 15.08 3.53
CA TYR A 246 -4.70 14.68 4.12
C TYR A 246 -3.87 15.92 4.45
N GLU A 247 -3.04 15.81 5.47
CA GLU A 247 -2.23 16.90 5.97
C GLU A 247 -0.80 16.76 5.47
N LYS A 248 -0.28 17.85 4.91
CA LYS A 248 1.13 17.96 4.50
C LYS A 248 1.81 18.99 5.36
N THR A 249 3.03 18.73 5.79
CA THR A 249 3.79 19.73 6.54
C THR A 249 3.96 21.03 5.76
N ASN A 250 3.60 22.14 6.39
CA ASN A 250 3.96 23.48 5.97
C ASN A 250 5.31 23.84 6.62
N TYR A 251 6.40 23.74 5.87
CA TYR A 251 7.75 23.92 6.43
C TYR A 251 8.01 25.33 6.93
N VAL A 252 7.42 26.35 6.31
CA VAL A 252 7.60 27.75 6.72
C VAL A 252 6.93 27.98 8.08
N GLU A 253 5.66 27.61 8.20
CA GLU A 253 4.91 27.76 9.45
C GLU A 253 5.45 26.82 10.54
N THR A 254 5.96 25.65 10.17
CA THR A 254 6.61 24.72 11.11
C THR A 254 7.91 25.32 11.66
N TYR A 255 8.76 25.93 10.84
CA TYR A 255 9.95 26.63 11.32
C TYR A 255 9.60 27.72 12.33
N LYS A 256 8.66 28.59 11.95
CA LYS A 256 8.20 29.71 12.77
C LYS A 256 7.64 29.21 14.12
N ALA A 257 6.79 28.18 14.10
CA ALA A 257 6.21 27.59 15.31
C ALA A 257 7.25 27.00 16.29
N ASN A 258 8.42 26.61 15.79
CA ASN A 258 9.53 26.09 16.59
C ASN A 258 10.58 27.15 16.96
N CYS A 259 10.37 28.42 16.62
CA CYS A 259 11.19 29.54 17.10
C CYS A 259 10.68 30.09 18.45
N ILE A 260 11.57 30.72 19.22
CA ILE A 260 11.24 31.32 20.51
C ILE A 260 10.31 32.51 20.28
N GLY A 261 9.08 32.44 20.79
CA GLY A 261 8.07 33.48 20.59
C GLY A 261 7.67 33.66 19.12
N GLU A 262 7.84 32.64 18.29
CA GLU A 262 7.61 32.68 16.83
C GLU A 262 8.43 33.74 16.07
N ASP A 263 9.50 34.26 16.68
CA ASP A 263 10.48 35.13 16.04
C ASP A 263 11.46 34.29 15.21
N GLU A 264 11.36 34.38 13.87
CA GLU A 264 12.18 33.62 12.92
C GLU A 264 13.70 33.81 13.10
N LYS A 265 14.13 34.86 13.81
CA LYS A 265 15.55 35.12 14.14
C LYS A 265 16.04 34.38 15.38
N ARG A 266 15.14 33.73 16.12
CA ARG A 266 15.43 33.06 17.40
C ARG A 266 15.06 31.58 17.35
N PRO A 267 15.87 30.72 16.69
CA PRO A 267 15.62 29.28 16.65
C PRO A 267 15.46 28.69 18.06
N GLY A 268 14.42 27.86 18.25
CA GLY A 268 14.17 27.17 19.50
C GLY A 268 15.16 26.02 19.77
N PRO A 269 15.10 25.39 20.95
CA PRO A 269 16.06 24.36 21.36
C PRO A 269 16.14 23.16 20.40
N ARG A 270 14.98 22.67 19.91
CA ARG A 270 14.93 21.54 18.98
C ARG A 270 15.51 21.87 17.60
N LEU A 271 15.23 23.07 17.08
CA LEU A 271 15.86 23.57 15.85
C LEU A 271 17.39 23.66 16.01
N LYS A 272 17.86 24.22 17.13
CA LYS A 272 19.30 24.30 17.43
C LYS A 272 19.95 22.93 17.54
N ALA A 273 19.27 21.94 18.13
CA ALA A 273 19.75 20.56 18.20
C ALA A 273 19.90 19.90 16.81
N LEU A 274 19.10 20.31 15.83
CA LEU A 274 19.25 19.92 14.42
C LEU A 274 20.32 20.73 13.67
N GLY A 275 21.05 21.63 14.35
CA GLY A 275 22.07 22.49 13.74
C GLY A 275 21.50 23.69 12.98
N VAL A 276 20.20 23.99 13.12
CA VAL A 276 19.55 25.13 12.45
C VAL A 276 19.93 26.44 13.13
N LYS A 277 20.64 27.32 12.41
CA LYS A 277 20.98 28.68 12.87
C LYS A 277 20.09 29.73 12.23
N ARG A 278 19.58 29.45 11.03
CA ARG A 278 18.78 30.34 10.19
C ARG A 278 17.67 29.57 9.49
N LYS A 279 16.62 30.26 9.04
CA LYS A 279 15.52 29.69 8.24
C LYS A 279 16.00 28.93 7.01
N SER A 280 17.03 29.42 6.32
CA SER A 280 17.65 28.76 5.16
C SER A 280 18.14 27.35 5.48
N ASP A 281 18.70 27.15 6.68
CA ASP A 281 19.25 25.87 7.11
C ASP A 281 18.11 24.86 7.29
N PHE A 282 17.01 25.30 7.89
CA PHE A 282 15.80 24.48 8.03
C PHE A 282 15.17 24.16 6.67
N THR A 283 15.06 25.14 5.77
CA THR A 283 14.54 24.90 4.41
C THR A 283 15.38 23.85 3.68
N GLN A 284 16.71 23.87 3.83
CA GLN A 284 17.57 22.86 3.24
C GLN A 284 17.33 21.47 3.84
N ILE A 285 17.25 21.37 5.18
CA ILE A 285 16.88 20.11 5.86
C ILE A 285 15.55 19.59 5.31
N MET A 286 14.51 20.42 5.25
CA MET A 286 13.19 19.98 4.77
C MET A 286 13.12 19.67 3.27
N LYS A 287 14.03 20.25 2.46
CA LYS A 287 14.14 19.92 1.03
C LYS A 287 14.67 18.51 0.81
N ASP A 288 15.58 18.09 1.69
CA ASP A 288 16.18 16.78 1.69
C ASP A 288 15.36 15.77 2.51
N PHE A 289 14.63 16.23 3.53
CA PHE A 289 13.85 15.38 4.42
C PHE A 289 12.87 14.50 3.65
N GLY A 290 12.96 13.19 3.88
CA GLY A 290 12.17 12.22 3.15
C GLY A 290 12.88 11.57 1.95
N ARG A 291 14.00 12.13 1.47
CA ARG A 291 14.66 11.64 0.26
C ARG A 291 15.47 10.37 0.54
N ASP A 292 15.78 9.64 -0.53
CA ASP A 292 16.56 8.40 -0.46
C ASP A 292 17.93 8.59 0.18
N TYR A 293 18.59 9.70 -0.12
CA TYR A 293 19.89 10.07 0.46
C TYR A 293 19.80 10.79 1.81
N ASP A 294 18.61 11.07 2.33
CA ASP A 294 18.49 11.79 3.60
C ASP A 294 18.94 10.92 4.77
N LYS A 295 19.83 11.48 5.58
CA LYS A 295 20.33 10.85 6.81
C LYS A 295 19.33 10.94 7.96
N HIS A 296 18.38 11.88 7.87
CA HIS A 296 17.34 12.07 8.89
C HIS A 296 16.08 11.26 8.61
N SER A 297 15.90 10.72 7.41
CA SER A 297 14.81 9.79 7.10
C SER A 297 15.02 8.42 7.76
N SER A 298 13.97 7.93 8.42
CA SER A 298 13.92 6.59 8.98
C SER A 298 14.04 5.52 7.88
N ARG A 299 14.43 4.29 8.26
CA ARG A 299 14.37 3.13 7.36
C ARG A 299 12.97 2.94 6.77
N SER A 300 11.93 3.24 7.56
CA SER A 300 10.55 3.08 7.16
C SER A 300 10.08 4.13 6.16
N ASP A 301 10.46 5.40 6.32
CA ASP A 301 10.22 6.40 5.28
C ASP A 301 10.88 6.02 3.95
N LYS A 302 12.11 5.50 4.00
CA LYS A 302 12.82 5.00 2.81
C LYS A 302 12.09 3.82 2.18
N ASN A 303 11.53 2.90 2.96
CA ASN A 303 10.70 1.80 2.46
C ASN A 303 9.42 2.33 1.76
N HIS A 304 8.71 3.28 2.37
CA HIS A 304 7.55 3.92 1.75
C HIS A 304 7.91 4.64 0.45
N LEU A 305 9.07 5.31 0.39
CA LEU A 305 9.58 5.93 -0.84
C LEU A 305 9.88 4.89 -1.92
N LEU A 306 10.50 3.76 -1.58
CA LEU A 306 10.78 2.68 -2.52
C LEU A 306 9.49 2.08 -3.09
N VAL A 307 8.49 1.83 -2.26
CA VAL A 307 7.16 1.36 -2.69
C VAL A 307 6.48 2.38 -3.61
N LEU A 308 6.50 3.67 -3.27
CA LEU A 308 5.95 4.72 -4.13
C LEU A 308 6.68 4.83 -5.48
N LYS A 309 8.02 4.75 -5.49
CA LYS A 309 8.82 4.75 -6.72
C LYS A 309 8.47 3.56 -7.60
N ARG A 310 8.34 2.36 -7.02
CA ARG A 310 7.91 1.16 -7.76
C ARG A 310 6.53 1.37 -8.38
N TRP A 311 5.54 1.79 -7.62
CA TRP A 311 4.18 2.01 -8.15
C TRP A 311 4.09 3.15 -9.16
N THR A 312 4.98 4.14 -9.07
CA THR A 312 5.11 5.17 -10.11
C THR A 312 5.58 4.52 -11.43
N GLN A 313 6.62 3.68 -11.40
CA GLN A 313 7.08 2.96 -12.58
C GLN A 313 6.00 2.03 -13.16
N VAL A 314 5.32 1.26 -12.31
CA VAL A 314 4.21 0.38 -12.75
C VAL A 314 3.09 1.21 -13.38
N SER A 315 2.71 2.35 -12.78
CA SER A 315 1.71 3.25 -13.33
C SER A 315 2.13 3.80 -14.69
N ASP A 316 3.36 4.28 -14.84
CA ASP A 316 3.86 4.85 -16.10
C ASP A 316 3.82 3.82 -17.23
N LYS A 317 4.21 2.57 -16.94
CA LYS A 317 4.12 1.46 -17.89
C LYS A 317 2.68 1.09 -18.22
N ALA A 318 1.78 1.03 -17.22
CA ALA A 318 0.37 0.72 -17.45
C ALA A 318 -0.35 1.73 -18.36
N HIS A 319 0.10 2.99 -18.37
CA HIS A 319 -0.43 4.05 -19.26
C HIS A 319 0.33 4.14 -20.60
N SER A 320 1.34 3.30 -20.82
CA SER A 320 2.13 3.29 -22.05
C SER A 320 1.50 2.38 -23.11
N THR A 321 1.67 2.77 -24.38
CA THR A 321 1.31 1.91 -25.52
C THR A 321 2.33 0.77 -25.66
N ALA A 322 1.97 -0.29 -26.39
CA ALA A 322 2.90 -1.39 -26.66
C ALA A 322 4.20 -0.91 -27.34
N GLU A 323 4.10 0.08 -28.24
CA GLU A 323 5.26 0.67 -28.94
C GLU A 323 6.18 1.42 -27.97
N LYS A 324 5.60 2.19 -27.03
CA LYS A 324 6.39 2.91 -26.02
C LYS A 324 7.09 1.94 -25.07
N LEU A 325 6.44 0.85 -24.68
CA LEU A 325 7.04 -0.17 -23.84
C LEU A 325 8.27 -0.81 -24.51
N LYS A 326 8.20 -1.07 -25.81
CA LYS A 326 9.34 -1.61 -26.61
C LYS A 326 10.54 -0.65 -26.66
N GLN A 327 10.31 0.66 -26.62
CA GLN A 327 11.37 1.68 -26.66
C GLN A 327 12.09 1.87 -25.31
N CYS A 328 11.57 1.30 -24.22
CA CYS A 328 12.15 1.39 -22.89
C CYS A 328 13.08 0.21 -22.52
N GLN A 329 13.44 -0.65 -23.49
CA GLN A 329 14.52 -1.64 -23.35
C GLN A 329 15.89 -0.97 -23.27
#